data_AF-A0A0F8ZHP5-F1
#
_entry.id   AF-A0A0F8ZHP5-F1
#
_cell.length_a   1.000
_cell.length_b   1.000
_cell.length_c   1.000
_cell.angle_alpha   90.00
_cell.angle_beta   90.00
_cell.angle_gamma   90.00
#
_symmetry.space_group_name_H-M   'P 1'
#
loop_
_entity.id
_entity.type
_entity.pdbx_description
1 polymer ?
#
loop_
_entity_poly.entity_id
_entity_poly.type
_entity_poly.pdbx_seq_one_letter_code
_entity_poly.pdbx_strand_id
1 'polypeptide(L)'
;MAGIYLYNSDRNSVSGNIANNNYYGINLTKSNFNEITGNTLFDNSICYSEDEFSRENTFKNNLCVKDKPSDDDWVISGVIGIVVTSIVLIGLSVLFWQFKRKVK
;
A
#
# COMPACT_ATOMS: atom_id res chain seq x y z
N MET A 1 -3.12 14.59 7.86
CA MET A 1 -1.72 14.31 8.27
C MET A 1 -0.90 14.07 7.01
N ALA A 2 0.28 14.69 6.89
CA ALA A 2 1.13 14.59 5.70
C ALA A 2 2.45 13.90 6.04
N GLY A 3 2.99 13.10 5.12
CA GLY A 3 4.31 12.49 5.30
C GLY A 3 5.43 13.51 5.19
N ILE A 4 5.39 14.34 4.14
CA ILE A 4 6.27 15.50 3.96
C ILE A 4 5.41 16.74 3.83
N TYR A 5 5.72 17.78 4.61
CA TYR A 5 4.99 19.04 4.60
C TYR A 5 5.91 20.23 4.38
N LEU A 6 5.67 21.00 3.31
CA LEU A 6 6.33 22.28 3.05
C LEU A 6 5.33 23.41 3.30
N TYR A 7 5.68 24.28 4.25
CA TYR A 7 4.88 25.44 4.60
C TYR A 7 5.71 26.70 4.40
N ASN A 8 5.22 27.62 3.58
CA ASN A 8 5.90 28.89 3.28
C ASN A 8 7.39 28.70 2.93
N SER A 9 7.67 27.66 2.14
CA SER A 9 9.02 27.17 1.86
C SER A 9 9.24 27.13 0.35
N ASP A 10 10.09 28.03 -0.13
CA ASP A 10 10.34 28.19 -1.56
C ASP A 10 11.69 27.58 -1.96
N ARG A 11 11.82 27.15 -3.22
CA ARG A 11 13.09 26.76 -3.86
C ARG A 11 13.83 25.59 -3.17
N ASN A 12 13.09 24.60 -2.69
CA ASN A 12 13.66 23.38 -2.10
C ASN A 12 13.73 22.24 -3.12
N SER A 13 14.67 21.32 -2.92
CA SER A 13 14.70 20.03 -3.60
C SER A 13 14.30 18.92 -2.63
N VAL A 14 13.23 18.20 -2.95
CA VAL A 14 12.73 17.06 -2.18
C VAL A 14 12.85 15.83 -3.04
N SER A 15 13.88 15.02 -2.80
CA SER A 15 14.16 13.87 -3.65
C SER A 15 14.50 12.59 -2.90
N GLY A 16 14.13 11.44 -3.50
CA GLY A 16 14.48 10.12 -3.00
C GLY A 16 13.84 9.73 -1.66
N ASN A 17 12.78 10.40 -1.23
CA ASN A 17 12.11 10.10 0.04
C ASN A 17 11.04 9.02 -0.10
N ILE A 18 10.77 8.31 0.99
CA ILE A 18 9.63 7.41 1.13
C ILE A 18 8.64 8.06 2.09
N ALA A 19 7.43 8.37 1.61
CA ALA A 19 6.32 8.80 2.46
C ALA A 19 5.22 7.75 2.36
N ASN A 20 4.87 7.13 3.49
CA ASN A 20 3.91 6.03 3.50
C ASN A 20 2.82 6.16 4.56
N ASN A 21 1.62 5.64 4.25
CA ASN A 21 0.50 5.52 5.18
C ASN A 21 0.01 6.86 5.76
N ASN A 22 0.04 7.94 4.97
CA ASN A 22 -0.46 9.26 5.36
C ASN A 22 -1.75 9.63 4.63
N TYR A 23 -2.42 10.70 5.09
CA TYR A 23 -3.51 11.27 4.31
C TYR A 23 -2.97 11.98 3.05
N TYR A 24 -1.90 12.75 3.17
CA TYR A 24 -1.13 13.30 2.05
C TYR A 24 0.29 12.72 2.07
N GLY A 25 0.81 12.22 0.95
CA GLY A 25 2.22 11.83 0.86
C GLY A 25 3.11 13.08 0.99
N ILE A 26 2.91 14.05 0.10
CA ILE A 26 3.57 15.36 0.13
C ILE A 26 2.50 16.47 0.09
N ASN A 27 2.54 17.43 1.01
CA ASN A 27 1.64 18.58 0.97
C ASN A 27 2.43 19.89 0.94
N LEU A 28 2.07 20.78 0.01
CA LEU A 28 2.66 22.11 -0.14
C LEU A 28 1.60 23.16 0.20
N THR A 29 1.97 24.10 1.06
CA THR A 29 1.12 25.23 1.44
C THR A 29 1.94 26.51 1.33
N LYS A 30 1.47 27.47 0.54
CA LYS A 30 2.14 28.75 0.25
C LYS A 30 3.61 28.57 -0.15
N SER A 31 3.94 27.54 -0.92
CA SER A 31 5.31 27.12 -1.19
C SER A 31 5.56 27.09 -2.69
N ASN A 32 6.62 27.72 -3.16
CA ASN A 32 6.85 28.00 -4.58
C ASN A 32 8.20 27.46 -5.07
N PHE A 33 8.30 27.19 -6.38
CA PHE A 33 9.58 26.83 -7.03
C PHE A 33 10.28 25.59 -6.44
N ASN A 34 9.57 24.65 -5.83
CA ASN A 34 10.15 23.43 -5.28
C ASN A 34 10.28 22.34 -6.35
N GLU A 35 11.38 21.60 -6.32
CA GLU A 35 11.64 20.44 -7.18
C GLU A 35 11.43 19.15 -6.38
N ILE A 36 10.39 18.40 -6.70
CA ILE A 36 9.97 17.21 -5.96
C ILE A 36 10.15 16.00 -6.89
N THR A 37 11.21 15.23 -6.68
CA THR A 37 11.64 14.23 -7.67
C THR A 37 12.00 12.87 -7.10
N GLY A 38 11.60 11.78 -7.77
CA GLY A 38 12.05 10.44 -7.37
C GLY A 38 11.57 9.98 -5.99
N ASN A 39 10.49 10.55 -5.46
CA ASN A 39 9.93 10.13 -4.17
C ASN A 39 8.97 8.95 -4.33
N THR A 40 8.96 8.03 -3.37
CA THR A 40 8.00 6.91 -3.30
C THR A 40 6.89 7.25 -2.32
N LEU A 41 5.67 7.38 -2.81
CA LEU A 41 4.48 7.79 -2.08
C LEU A 41 3.53 6.59 -1.97
N PHE A 42 3.76 5.76 -0.96
CA PHE A 42 3.11 4.45 -0.80
C PHE A 42 1.93 4.50 0.17
N ASP A 43 0.77 3.97 -0.21
CA ASP A 43 -0.42 3.87 0.62
C ASP A 43 -0.84 5.20 1.28
N ASN A 44 -0.67 6.33 0.56
CA ASN A 44 -1.20 7.62 1.02
C ASN A 44 -2.58 7.86 0.40
N SER A 45 -3.50 8.46 1.16
CA SER A 45 -4.86 8.77 0.64
C SER A 45 -4.81 9.71 -0.56
N ILE A 46 -3.89 10.67 -0.55
CA ILE A 46 -3.54 11.57 -1.65
C ILE A 46 -2.02 11.51 -1.79
N CYS A 47 -1.52 11.33 -3.01
CA CYS A 47 -0.09 11.27 -3.25
C CYS A 47 0.61 12.58 -2.90
N TYR A 48 0.22 13.65 -3.58
CA TYR A 48 0.69 14.98 -3.28
C TYR A 48 -0.40 16.00 -3.53
N SER A 49 -0.32 17.14 -2.83
CA SER A 49 -1.24 18.27 -2.96
C SER A 49 -0.53 19.60 -2.82
N GLU A 50 -1.10 20.62 -3.42
CA GLU A 50 -0.65 22.02 -3.36
C GLU A 50 -1.87 22.92 -3.14
N ASP A 51 -1.72 23.98 -2.35
CA ASP A 51 -2.76 25.00 -2.18
C ASP A 51 -2.74 26.06 -3.29
N GLU A 52 -3.76 26.91 -3.33
CA GLU A 52 -3.92 27.97 -4.35
C GLU A 52 -2.82 29.05 -4.33
N PHE A 53 -2.03 29.11 -3.26
CA PHE A 53 -0.93 30.05 -3.07
C PHE A 53 0.43 29.47 -3.46
N SER A 54 0.51 28.17 -3.73
CA SER A 54 1.72 27.48 -4.17
C SER A 54 1.83 27.54 -5.69
N ARG A 55 3.00 27.89 -6.21
CA ARG A 55 3.22 28.08 -7.65
C ARG A 55 4.57 27.57 -8.10
N GLU A 56 4.63 27.18 -9.37
CA GLU A 56 5.88 26.85 -10.07
C GLU A 56 6.66 25.69 -9.44
N ASN A 57 5.98 24.79 -8.71
CA ASN A 57 6.58 23.56 -8.23
C ASN A 57 6.59 22.50 -9.33
N THR A 58 7.60 21.63 -9.29
CA THR A 58 7.80 20.58 -10.29
C THR A 58 7.77 19.21 -9.62
N PHE A 59 6.86 18.34 -10.05
CA PHE A 59 6.79 16.94 -9.63
C PHE A 59 7.23 16.04 -10.78
N LYS A 60 8.40 15.39 -10.68
CA LYS A 60 8.90 14.47 -11.73
C LYS A 60 9.32 13.14 -11.14
N ASN A 61 8.98 12.05 -11.82
CA ASN A 61 9.43 10.70 -11.45
C ASN A 61 9.08 10.30 -9.99
N ASN A 62 8.02 10.86 -9.40
CA ASN A 62 7.53 10.40 -8.10
C ASN A 62 6.63 9.17 -8.32
N LEU A 63 6.89 8.09 -7.60
CA LEU A 63 6.14 6.84 -7.69
C LEU A 63 4.96 6.87 -6.70
N CYS A 64 3.75 6.84 -7.25
CA CYS A 64 2.51 6.84 -6.50
C CYS A 64 1.90 5.45 -6.45
N VAL A 65 1.87 4.83 -5.28
CA VAL A 65 1.31 3.49 -5.08
C VAL A 65 0.24 3.57 -4.01
N LYS A 66 -0.94 3.03 -4.28
CA LYS A 66 -1.95 2.73 -3.25
C LYS A 66 -2.11 1.24 -3.18
N ASP A 67 -1.80 0.68 -2.02
CA ASP A 67 -2.06 -0.73 -1.77
C ASP A 67 -3.45 -0.84 -1.15
N LYS A 68 -4.47 -0.75 -2.00
CA LYS A 68 -5.82 -1.06 -1.57
C LYS A 68 -5.99 -2.56 -1.78
N PRO A 69 -6.15 -3.38 -0.72
CA PRO A 69 -6.53 -4.77 -0.92
C PRO A 69 -7.81 -4.77 -1.76
N SER A 70 -7.81 -5.59 -2.80
CA SER A 70 -9.00 -5.83 -3.61
C SER A 70 -10.17 -6.18 -2.68
N ASP A 71 -11.39 -5.74 -2.98
CA ASP A 71 -12.56 -6.21 -2.22
C ASP A 71 -12.73 -7.75 -2.31
N ASP A 72 -12.07 -8.39 -3.28
CA ASP A 72 -12.01 -9.85 -3.44
C ASP A 72 -10.89 -10.51 -2.61
N ASP A 73 -10.02 -9.76 -1.92
CA ASP A 73 -8.83 -10.30 -1.26
C ASP A 73 -9.19 -11.20 -0.06
N TRP A 74 -10.27 -10.86 0.65
CA TRP A 74 -10.84 -11.73 1.70
C TRP A 74 -11.54 -12.97 1.10
N VAL A 75 -12.11 -12.86 -0.10
CA VAL A 75 -12.73 -13.98 -0.82
C VAL A 75 -11.63 -14.97 -1.23
N ILE A 76 -10.54 -14.48 -1.81
CA ILE A 76 -9.38 -15.29 -2.19
C ILE A 76 -8.79 -15.97 -0.95
N SER A 77 -8.57 -15.23 0.13
CA SER A 77 -8.04 -15.77 1.39
C SER A 77 -8.98 -16.82 2.02
N GLY A 78 -10.29 -16.58 1.98
CA GLY A 78 -11.30 -17.51 2.48
C GLY A 78 -11.37 -18.80 1.66
N VAL A 79 -11.35 -18.70 0.33
CA VAL A 79 -11.36 -19.85 -0.58
C VAL A 79 -10.11 -20.72 -0.37
N ILE A 80 -8.93 -20.11 -0.24
CA ILE A 80 -7.68 -20.84 0.07
C ILE A 80 -7.82 -21.62 1.38
N GLY A 81 -8.37 -21.00 2.42
CA GLY A 81 -8.61 -21.68 3.71
C GLY A 81 -9.54 -22.89 3.60
N ILE A 82 -10.63 -22.78 2.83
CA ILE A 82 -11.57 -23.88 2.58
C ILE A 82 -10.90 -25.03 1.82
N VAL A 83 -10.09 -24.72 0.80
CA VAL A 83 -9.36 -25.74 0.03
C VAL A 83 -8.35 -26.49 0.90
N VAL A 84 -7.56 -25.78 1.70
CA VAL A 84 -6.55 -26.39 2.58
C VAL A 84 -7.21 -27.30 3.62
N THR A 85 -8.27 -26.82 4.28
CA THR A 85 -9.01 -27.62 5.29
C THR A 85 -9.64 -28.87 4.66
N SER A 86 -10.19 -28.76 3.45
CA SER A 86 -10.74 -29.90 2.70
C SER A 86 -9.68 -30.96 2.40
N ILE A 87 -8.48 -30.56 1.95
CA ILE A 87 -7.37 -31.49 1.67
C ILE A 87 -6.94 -32.22 2.95
N VAL A 88 -6.80 -31.49 4.06
CA VAL A 88 -6.44 -32.09 5.36
C VAL A 88 -7.49 -33.10 5.81
N LEU A 89 -8.78 -32.76 5.73
CA LEU A 89 -9.88 -33.67 6.10
C LEU A 89 -9.90 -34.92 5.22
N ILE A 90 -9.70 -34.78 3.91
CA ILE A 90 -9.61 -35.92 2.99
C ILE A 90 -8.43 -36.80 3.41
N GLY A 91 -7.25 -36.24 3.65
CA GLY A 91 -6.06 -36.98 4.09
C GLY A 91 -6.30 -37.75 5.39
N LEU A 92 -6.89 -37.10 6.40
CA LEU A 92 -7.24 -37.74 7.68
C LEU A 92 -8.26 -38.86 7.50
N SER A 93 -9.26 -38.67 6.62
CA SER A 93 -10.27 -39.69 6.35
C SER A 93 -9.68 -40.94 5.70
N VAL A 94 -8.75 -40.77 4.75
CA VAL A 94 -8.01 -41.87 4.11
C VAL A 94 -7.15 -42.60 5.13
N LEU A 95 -6.40 -41.86 5.96
CA LEU A 95 -5.55 -42.42 7.00
C LEU A 95 -6.37 -43.24 8.02
N PHE A 96 -7.50 -42.70 8.46
CA PHE A 96 -8.43 -43.38 9.36
C PHE A 96 -8.90 -44.72 8.78
N TRP A 97 -9.30 -44.74 7.51
CA TRP A 97 -9.73 -45.97 6.84
C TRP A 97 -8.60 -46.98 6.66
N GLN A 98 -7.36 -46.55 6.39
CA GLN A 98 -6.18 -47.42 6.34
C GLN A 98 -5.94 -48.11 7.68
N PHE A 99 -5.99 -47.37 8.80
CA PHE A 99 -5.86 -47.96 10.14
C PHE A 99 -7.02 -48.91 10.46
N LYS A 100 -8.25 -48.51 10.18
CA LYS A 100 -9.43 -49.37 10.41
C LYS A 100 -9.35 -50.70 9.66
N ARG A 101 -8.78 -50.73 8.44
CA ARG A 101 -8.57 -51.97 7.68
C ARG A 101 -7.46 -52.86 8.26
N LYS A 102 -6.46 -52.30 8.96
CA LYS A 102 -5.36 -53.05 9.58
C LYS A 102 -5.69 -53.64 10.96
N VAL A 103 -6.79 -53.20 11.59
CA VAL A 103 -7.24 -53.67 12.93
C VAL A 103 -8.33 -54.77 12.81
N LYS A 104 -8.69 -55.18 11.59
CA LYS A 104 -9.44 -56.41 11.30
C LYS A 104 -8.49 -57.50 10.86
#